data_AF-A0A0V0RAL9-F1
#
_entry.id   AF-A0A0V0RAL9-F1
#
_cell.length_a   1.000
_cell.length_b   1.000
_cell.length_c   1.000
_cell.angle_alpha   90.00
_cell.angle_beta   90.00
_cell.angle_gamma   90.00
#
_symmetry.space_group_name_H-M   'P 1'
#
loop_
_entity.id
_entity.type
_entity.pdbx_description
1 polymer ?
#
loop_
_entity_poly.entity_id
_entity_poly.type
_entity_poly.pdbx_seq_one_letter_code
_entity_poly.pdbx_strand_id
1 'polypeptide(L)' 'MPYMGDNLLQQSLSLLQVKDPLFKRMGASRLAQFAVDDERRMKIVEMGGAQELINMLGNAKDDKTRKEALKALSAI' A
#
# COMPACT_ATOMS: atom_id res chain seq x y z
N MET A 1 4.62 -19.75 13.34
CA MET A 1 3.33 -19.03 13.23
C MET A 1 3.49 -17.88 12.22
N PRO A 2 3.30 -18.10 10.90
CA PRO A 2 3.59 -17.10 9.87
C PRO A 2 2.44 -16.12 9.59
N TYR A 3 1.27 -16.28 10.21
CA TYR A 3 0.04 -15.57 9.84
C TYR A 3 -0.04 -14.08 10.22
N MET A 4 0.88 -13.57 11.05
CA MET A 4 0.81 -12.17 11.51
C MET A 4 1.21 -11.15 10.44
N GLY A 5 2.18 -11.48 9.58
CA GLY A 5 2.64 -10.59 8.51
C GLY A 5 1.55 -10.40 7.44
N ASP A 6 0.93 -11.49 7.00
CA ASP A 6 -0.13 -11.46 5.98
C ASP A 6 -1.37 -10.70 6.45
N ASN A 7 -1.75 -10.85 7.73
CA ASN A 7 -2.87 -10.10 8.30
C ASN A 7 -2.58 -8.58 8.33
N LEU A 8 -1.35 -8.18 8.64
CA LEU A 8 -0.95 -6.77 8.65
C LEU A 8 -0.88 -6.18 7.23
N LEU A 9 -0.46 -6.98 6.24
CA LEU A 9 -0.50 -6.61 4.82
C LEU A 9 -1.95 -6.40 4.35
N GLN A 10 -2.85 -7.34 4.64
CA GLN A 10 -4.28 -7.22 4.33
C GLN A 10 -4.90 -5.95 4.95
N GLN A 11 -4.58 -5.67 6.21
CA GLN A 11 -5.04 -4.45 6.87
C GLN A 11 -4.48 -3.18 6.22
N SER A 12 -3.24 -3.23 5.70
CA SER A 12 -2.65 -2.08 5.00
C SER A 12 -3.33 -1.83 3.66
N LEU A 13 -3.75 -2.88 2.96
CA LEU A 13 -4.52 -2.79 1.71
C LEU A 13 -5.93 -2.24 1.96
N SER A 14 -6.61 -2.68 3.01
CA SER A 14 -7.96 -2.19 3.33
C SER A 14 -7.97 -0.69 3.63
N LEU A 15 -6.89 -0.15 4.20
CA LEU A 15 -6.72 1.28 4.43
C LEU A 15 -6.68 2.11 3.13
N LEU A 16 -6.23 1.54 2.00
CA LEU A 16 -6.24 2.22 0.69
C LEU A 16 -7.66 2.45 0.14
N GLN A 17 -8.62 1.62 0.55
CA GLN A 17 -10.02 1.69 0.10
C GLN A 17 -10.87 2.70 0.88
N VAL A 18 -10.39 3.17 2.03
CA VAL A 18 -11.14 4.10 2.88
C VAL A 18 -11.25 5.46 2.19
N LYS A 19 -12.39 6.15 2.33
CA LYS A 19 -12.61 7.46 1.68
C LYS A 19 -11.63 8.55 2.13
N ASP A 20 -11.21 8.50 3.39
CA ASP A 20 -10.39 9.54 3.99
C ASP A 20 -8.92 9.44 3.52
N PRO A 21 -8.35 10.51 2.93
CA PRO A 21 -6.98 10.54 2.42
C PRO A 21 -5.89 10.27 3.47
N LEU A 22 -6.13 10.52 4.76
CA LEU A 22 -5.18 10.20 5.83
C LEU A 22 -4.98 8.70 5.96
N PHE A 23 -6.06 7.92 5.93
CA PHE A 23 -6.00 6.47 6.05
C PHE A 23 -5.35 5.83 4.81
N LYS A 24 -5.65 6.35 3.61
CA LYS A 24 -4.98 5.91 2.39
C LYS A 24 -3.46 6.09 2.47
N ARG A 25 -3.01 7.26 2.93
CA ARG A 25 -1.57 7.55 3.12
C ARG A 25 -0.94 6.61 4.14
N MET A 26 -1.64 6.31 5.22
CA MET A 26 -1.15 5.38 6.24
C MET A 26 -1.00 3.95 5.68
N GLY A 27 -1.98 3.49 4.91
CA GLY A 27 -1.93 2.20 4.21
C GLY A 27 -0.74 2.12 3.24
N ALA A 28 -0.58 3.13 2.38
CA ALA A 28 0.53 3.20 1.44
C ALA A 28 1.90 3.23 2.14
N SER A 29 2.02 4.03 3.21
CA SER A 29 3.26 4.09 4.00
C SER A 29 3.59 2.74 4.65
N ARG A 30 2.59 2.00 5.15
CA ARG A 30 2.82 0.67 5.71
C ARG A 30 3.26 -0.31 4.62
N LEU A 31 2.60 -0.33 3.46
CA LEU A 31 2.99 -1.22 2.36
C LEU A 31 4.45 -1.00 1.93
N ALA A 32 4.89 0.26 1.83
CA ALA A 32 6.28 0.60 1.53
C ALA A 32 7.25 0.05 2.60
N GLN A 33 6.88 0.13 3.88
CA GLN A 33 7.68 -0.40 4.98
C GLN A 33 7.72 -1.93 5.02
N PHE A 34 6.71 -2.62 4.46
CA PHE A 34 6.71 -4.08 4.33
C PHE A 34 7.57 -4.57 3.16
N ALA A 35 7.82 -3.73 2.15
CA ALA A 35 8.52 -4.06 0.92
C ALA A 35 10.06 -4.18 1.08
N VAL A 36 10.54 -4.85 2.13
CA VAL A 36 11.96 -4.89 2.50
C VAL A 36 12.80 -5.90 1.71
N ASP A 37 12.18 -6.95 1.19
CA ASP A 37 12.83 -8.01 0.40
C ASP A 37 11.93 -8.48 -0.76
N ASP A 38 12.50 -9.28 -1.66
CA ASP A 38 11.81 -9.74 -2.88
C ASP A 38 10.58 -10.61 -2.56
N GLU A 39 10.63 -11.44 -1.52
CA GLU A 39 9.51 -12.30 -1.13
C GLU A 39 8.32 -11.45 -0.69
N ARG A 40 8.57 -10.44 0.15
CA ARG A 40 7.53 -9.52 0.63
C ARG A 40 7.02 -8.59 -0.47
N ARG A 41 7.88 -8.12 -1.37
CA ARG A 41 7.47 -7.35 -2.57
C ARG A 41 6.54 -8.18 -3.44
N MET A 42 6.93 -9.42 -3.74
CA MET A 42 6.12 -10.34 -4.53
C MET A 42 4.77 -10.60 -3.86
N LYS A 43 4.76 -10.78 -2.54
CA LYS A 43 3.51 -10.95 -1.78
C LYS A 43 2.57 -9.76 -1.89
N ILE A 44 3.08 -8.53 -1.82
CA ILE A 44 2.28 -7.31 -2.00
C ILE A 44 1.66 -7.28 -3.40
N VAL A 45 2.41 -7.67 -4.43
CA VAL A 45 1.93 -7.74 -5.82
C VAL A 45 0.84 -8.82 -5.96
N GLU A 46 1.05 -10.02 -5.44
CA GLU A 46 0.07 -11.12 -5.46
C GLU A 46 -1.25 -10.75 -4.78
N MET A 47 -1.20 -9.94 -3.72
CA MET A 47 -2.38 -9.47 -2.99
C MET A 47 -3.07 -8.27 -3.66
N GLY A 48 -2.60 -7.83 -4.84
CA GLY A 48 -3.17 -6.71 -5.58
C GLY A 48 -2.71 -5.32 -5.12
N GLY A 49 -1.69 -5.23 -4.25
CA GLY A 49 -1.24 -3.96 -3.68
C GLY A 49 -0.74 -2.95 -4.71
N ALA A 50 -0.07 -3.42 -5.77
CA ALA A 50 0.36 -2.55 -6.87
C ALA A 50 -0.84 -1.89 -7.57
N GLN A 51 -1.89 -2.66 -7.87
CA GLN A 51 -3.10 -2.14 -8.50
C GLN A 51 -3.80 -1.12 -7.59
N GLU A 52 -3.85 -1.38 -6.29
CA GLU A 52 -4.49 -0.45 -5.35
C GLU A 52 -3.71 0.85 -5.18
N LEU A 53 -2.38 0.80 -5.23
CA LEU A 53 -1.56 2.00 -5.22
C LEU A 53 -1.71 2.81 -6.52
N ILE A 54 -1.84 2.16 -7.69
CA ILE A 54 -2.18 2.83 -8.96
C ILE A 54 -3.57 3.47 -8.87
N ASN A 55 -4.56 2.78 -8.31
CA ASN A 55 -5.90 3.32 -8.10
C ASN A 55 -5.85 4.54 -7.16
N MET A 56 -5.10 4.46 -6.07
CA MET A 56 -4.88 5.57 -5.14
C MET A 56 -4.21 6.76 -5.85
N LEU A 57 -3.21 6.50 -6.68
CA LEU A 57 -2.48 7.52 -7.44
C LEU A 57 -3.41 8.29 -8.40
N GLY A 58 -4.23 7.56 -9.17
CA GLY A 58 -5.15 8.14 -10.15
C GLY A 58 -6.34 8.86 -9.51
N ASN A 59 -6.83 8.37 -8.37
CA ASN A 59 -8.00 8.93 -7.70
C ASN A 59 -7.65 10.01 -6.65
N ALA A 60 -6.38 10.23 -6.35
CA ALA A 60 -5.96 11.23 -5.37
C ALA A 60 -6.30 12.66 -5.82
N LYS A 61 -7.06 13.38 -4.98
CA LYS A 61 -7.43 14.78 -5.19
C LYS A 61 -6.35 15.76 -4.73
N ASP A 62 -5.40 15.31 -3.92
CA ASP A 62 -4.32 16.11 -3.36
C ASP A 62 -2.94 15.50 -3.65
N ASP A 63 -1.94 16.37 -3.77
CA ASP A 63 -0.58 15.97 -4.13
C ASP A 63 0.13 15.15 -3.04
N LYS A 64 -0.25 15.31 -1.77
CA LYS A 64 0.36 14.55 -0.67
C LYS A 64 -0.03 13.07 -0.79
N THR A 65 -1.30 12.79 -1.03
CA THR A 65 -1.79 11.42 -1.27
C THR A 65 -1.16 10.83 -2.52
N ARG A 66 -1.06 11.59 -3.61
CA ARG A 66 -0.39 11.15 -4.84
C ARG A 66 1.09 10.82 -4.61
N LYS A 67 1.81 11.67 -3.87
CA LYS A 67 3.22 11.46 -3.53
C LYS A 67 3.45 10.21 -2.69
N GLU A 68 2.59 9.94 -1.71
CA GLU A 68 2.71 8.73 -0.90
C GLU A 68 2.43 7.45 -1.71
N ALA A 69 1.45 7.50 -2.63
CA ALA A 69 1.22 6.38 -3.54
C ALA A 69 2.44 6.11 -4.44
N LEU A 70 3.07 7.15 -5.00
CA LEU A 70 4.30 7.01 -5.80
C LEU A 70 5.46 6.42 -5.01
N LYS A 71 5.66 6.88 -3.76
CA LYS A 71 6.73 6.34 -2.90
C LYS A 71 6.51 4.86 -2.63
N ALA A 72 5.28 4.45 -2.35
CA ALA A 72 4.95 3.05 -2.12
C ALA A 72 5.14 2.22 -3.38
N LEU A 73 4.74 2.72 -4.56
CA LEU A 73 4.99 2.08 -5.85
C LEU A 73 6.48 1.93 -6.15
N SER A 74 7.31 2.90 -5.77
CA SER A 74 8.77 2.84 -5.96
C SER A 74 9.46 1.86 -5.02
N ALA A 75 8.79 1.42 -3.95
CA ALA A 75 9.35 0.50 -2.96
C ALA A 75 9.04 -0.97 -3.26
N ILE A 76 8.02 -1.24 -4.09
CA ILE A 76 7.61 -2.58 -4.52
C ILE A 76 8.16 -2.92 -5.89
#